data_AF-A0A1C5Y5N3-F1
#
_entry.id   AF-A0A1C5Y5N3-F1
#
_cell.length_a   1.000
_cell.length_b   1.000
_cell.length_c   1.000
_cell.angle_alpha   90.00
_cell.angle_beta   90.00
_cell.angle_gamma   90.00
#
_symmetry.space_group_name_H-M   'P 1'
#
loop_
_entity.id
_entity.type
_entity.pdbx_description
1 polymer ?
#
loop_
_entity_poly.entity_id
_entity_poly.type
_entity_poly.pdbx_seq_one_letter_code
_entity_poly.pdbx_strand_id
1 'polypeptide(L)'
;MKEKESTSTGHKILTTLGIVLCIILIPILIINCTLIIKSYTNKDEVPSVGVISGTFAKYTTSATGSDSARVATWGVDKNNASITLDNLFSDTYDNVKGVDSDVIAPGTTGSANFEFKYSGKADAPEVAYTFKVDTEGSTISDDIKNNTNIVWSLDNEECTAADGKTSWEVLLEKIASLDGNKANDKYAAGELPTGFDRTKTHTVSWEWKFDKNVTGASDLDTKDTEMGNKSILDNVKLQINIKAEQID
;
A
#
# COMPACT_ATOMS: atom_id res chain seq x y z
N MET A 1 42.55 65.17 81.52
CA MET A 1 41.91 64.98 80.20
C MET A 1 40.62 64.18 80.43
N LYS A 2 39.49 64.68 79.93
CA LYS A 2 38.19 63.98 79.94
C LYS A 2 38.10 63.14 78.68
N GLU A 3 37.94 61.83 78.84
CA GLU A 3 37.61 60.93 77.73
C GLU A 3 36.15 60.51 77.82
N LYS A 4 35.49 60.52 76.67
CA LYS A 4 34.03 60.48 76.46
C LYS A 4 33.77 59.36 75.46
N GLU A 5 33.10 58.29 75.88
CA GLU A 5 32.56 57.22 75.00
C GLU A 5 31.07 57.03 75.34
N SER A 6 30.15 57.60 74.56
CA SER A 6 29.50 57.07 73.32
C SER A 6 28.27 56.16 73.55
N THR A 7 27.37 56.56 74.44
CA THR A 7 25.96 56.11 74.41
C THR A 7 25.20 56.84 73.30
N SER A 8 25.17 56.33 72.06
CA SER A 8 24.40 57.02 71.01
C SER A 8 23.73 56.14 69.94
N THR A 9 24.22 54.95 69.64
CA THR A 9 23.69 54.19 68.48
C THR A 9 22.66 53.12 68.88
N GLY A 10 22.93 52.33 69.93
CA GLY A 10 22.04 51.23 70.34
C GLY A 10 20.66 51.67 70.82
N HIS A 11 20.59 52.79 71.55
CA HIS A 11 19.32 53.31 72.07
C HIS A 11 18.37 53.75 70.95
N LYS A 12 18.89 54.36 69.87
CA LYS A 12 18.09 54.81 68.73
C LYS A 12 17.45 53.65 67.98
N ILE A 13 18.19 52.56 67.77
CA ILE A 13 17.70 51.36 67.07
C ILE A 13 16.58 50.69 67.87
N LEU A 14 16.75 50.58 69.19
CA LEU A 14 15.74 49.98 70.06
C LEU A 14 14.44 50.81 70.10
N THR A 15 14.55 52.15 70.11
CA THR A 15 13.38 53.04 70.04
C THR A 15 12.67 52.92 68.69
N THR A 16 13.38 52.86 67.58
CA THR A 16 12.77 52.70 66.25
C THR A 16 12.04 51.37 66.12
N LEU A 17 12.63 50.27 66.58
CA LEU A 17 11.97 48.95 66.61
C LEU A 17 10.73 48.96 67.51
N GLY A 18 10.82 49.61 68.68
CA GLY A 18 9.66 49.79 69.57
C GLY A 18 8.51 50.54 68.92
N ILE A 19 8.81 51.63 68.18
CA ILE A 19 7.78 52.40 67.46
C ILE A 19 7.13 51.57 66.36
N VAL A 20 7.91 50.85 65.55
CA VAL A 20 7.36 49.98 64.48
C VAL A 20 6.48 48.88 65.07
N LEU A 21 6.92 48.26 66.17
CA LEU A 21 6.15 47.25 66.89
C LEU A 21 4.85 47.86 67.45
N CYS A 22 4.90 49.07 68.02
CA CYS A 22 3.70 49.78 68.48
C CYS A 22 2.74 50.10 67.34
N ILE A 23 3.22 50.53 66.17
CA ILE A 23 2.37 50.82 65.00
C ILE A 23 1.65 49.57 64.48
N ILE A 24 2.26 48.38 64.62
CA ILE A 24 1.63 47.11 64.22
C ILE A 24 0.66 46.61 65.31
N LEU A 25 1.06 46.66 66.58
CA LEU A 25 0.29 46.10 67.69
C LEU A 25 -0.91 46.97 68.09
N ILE A 26 -0.81 48.30 68.00
CA ILE A 26 -1.90 49.21 68.39
C ILE A 26 -3.16 48.98 67.55
N PRO A 27 -3.10 48.91 66.21
CA PRO A 27 -4.28 48.60 65.39
C PRO A 27 -4.88 47.22 65.71
N ILE A 28 -4.04 46.19 65.89
CA ILE A 28 -4.50 44.84 66.25
C ILE A 28 -5.22 44.84 67.60
N LEU A 29 -4.67 45.56 68.58
CA LEU A 29 -5.30 45.73 69.90
C LEU A 29 -6.62 46.48 69.79
N ILE A 30 -6.68 47.57 69.00
CA ILE A 30 -7.90 48.35 68.77
C ILE A 30 -8.97 47.48 68.11
N ILE A 31 -8.62 46.67 67.11
CA ILE A 31 -9.54 45.74 66.45
C ILE A 31 -10.06 44.71 67.46
N ASN A 32 -9.19 44.07 68.25
CA ASN A 32 -9.62 43.08 69.23
C ASN A 32 -10.50 43.70 70.34
N CYS A 33 -10.13 44.87 70.87
CA CYS A 33 -10.94 45.59 71.85
C CYS A 33 -12.30 46.01 71.29
N THR A 34 -12.35 46.50 70.05
CA THR A 34 -13.63 46.89 69.40
C THR A 34 -14.51 45.68 69.11
N LEU A 35 -13.95 44.52 68.75
CA LEU A 35 -14.68 43.26 68.59
C LEU A 35 -15.26 42.77 69.92
N ILE A 36 -14.50 42.83 71.01
CA ILE A 36 -14.97 42.47 72.35
C ILE A 36 -16.10 43.40 72.79
N ILE A 37 -15.93 44.72 72.65
CA ILE A 37 -16.97 45.70 73.01
C ILE A 37 -18.24 45.45 72.18
N LYS A 38 -18.12 45.29 70.85
CA LYS A 38 -19.26 44.99 69.97
C LYS A 38 -19.93 43.66 70.32
N SER A 39 -19.18 42.65 70.74
CA SER A 39 -19.71 41.37 71.21
C SER A 39 -20.56 41.50 72.47
N TYR A 40 -20.23 42.41 73.38
CA TYR A 40 -21.02 42.65 74.59
C TYR A 40 -22.23 43.57 74.37
N THR A 41 -22.12 44.54 73.46
CA THR A 41 -23.19 45.51 73.18
C THR A 41 -24.20 45.03 72.15
N ASN A 42 -23.78 44.23 71.16
CA ASN A 42 -24.62 43.75 70.05
C ASN A 42 -24.53 42.23 69.95
N LYS A 43 -25.20 41.52 70.86
CA LYS A 43 -25.11 40.05 70.97
C LYS A 43 -25.57 39.28 69.71
N ASP A 44 -26.41 39.90 68.89
CA ASP A 44 -27.06 39.24 67.75
C ASP A 44 -26.63 39.81 66.38
N GLU A 45 -25.65 40.72 66.33
CA GLU A 45 -25.10 41.24 65.07
C GLU A 45 -23.66 40.78 64.83
N VAL A 46 -23.43 40.12 63.69
CA VAL A 46 -22.09 39.74 63.24
C VAL A 46 -21.32 40.98 62.80
N PRO A 47 -20.11 41.28 63.33
CA PRO A 47 -19.35 42.45 62.91
C PRO A 47 -18.92 42.34 61.44
N SER A 48 -19.43 43.23 60.58
CA SER A 48 -18.95 43.36 59.20
C SER A 48 -17.54 43.98 59.19
N VAL A 49 -16.54 43.17 58.87
CA VAL A 49 -15.16 43.62 58.61
C VAL A 49 -14.99 43.73 57.11
N GLY A 50 -15.25 44.93 56.58
CA GLY A 50 -15.05 45.24 55.16
C GLY A 50 -13.58 45.33 54.79
N VAL A 51 -12.94 44.19 54.53
CA VAL A 51 -11.69 44.09 53.74
C VAL A 51 -11.70 42.78 52.97
N ILE A 52 -12.20 42.84 51.74
CA ILE A 52 -11.73 42.14 50.54
C ILE A 52 -10.72 41.01 50.79
N SER A 53 -11.17 39.87 51.30
CA SER A 53 -10.46 38.60 51.13
C SER A 53 -11.26 37.73 50.16
N GLY A 54 -11.37 38.22 48.93
CA GLY A 54 -11.72 37.35 47.82
C GLY A 54 -10.61 36.31 47.68
N THR A 55 -10.80 35.12 48.25
CA THR A 55 -10.05 33.93 47.87
C THR A 55 -10.33 33.66 46.39
N PHE A 56 -9.52 34.24 45.50
CA PHE A 56 -9.51 33.86 44.09
C PHE A 56 -8.88 32.46 43.98
N ALA A 57 -9.66 31.41 44.24
CA ALA A 57 -9.28 30.07 43.85
C ALA A 57 -9.28 30.01 42.31
N LYS A 58 -8.09 30.01 41.69
CA LYS A 58 -7.96 29.80 40.26
C LYS A 58 -8.06 28.31 39.97
N TYR A 59 -9.27 27.83 39.65
CA TYR A 59 -9.45 26.46 39.15
C TYR A 59 -8.98 26.41 37.69
N THR A 60 -7.98 25.59 37.40
CA THR A 60 -7.56 25.28 36.03
C THR A 60 -7.56 23.77 35.89
N THR A 61 -8.37 23.28 34.95
CA THR A 61 -8.49 21.87 34.59
C THR A 61 -8.06 21.73 33.14
N SER A 62 -7.10 20.86 32.87
CA SER A 62 -6.65 20.53 31.51
C SER A 62 -6.68 19.03 31.31
N ALA A 63 -7.19 18.59 30.16
CA ALA A 63 -7.15 17.20 29.71
C ALA A 63 -6.59 17.16 28.29
N THR A 64 -5.76 16.16 28.00
CA THR A 64 -5.17 15.92 26.67
C THR A 64 -5.56 14.53 26.20
N GLY A 65 -6.01 14.43 24.95
CA GLY A 65 -6.19 13.18 24.23
C GLY A 65 -5.38 13.22 22.94
N SER A 66 -4.79 12.09 22.56
CA SER A 66 -4.03 11.95 21.31
C SER A 66 -4.47 10.69 20.57
N ASP A 67 -4.48 10.75 19.25
CA ASP A 67 -4.73 9.64 18.34
C ASP A 67 -3.72 9.69 17.17
N SER A 68 -3.44 8.57 16.53
CA SER A 68 -2.54 8.46 15.38
C SER A 68 -2.89 7.30 14.46
N ALA A 69 -2.77 7.51 13.15
CA ALA A 69 -2.98 6.50 12.11
C ALA A 69 -1.88 6.54 11.04
N ARG A 70 -1.78 5.49 10.23
CA ARG A 70 -0.92 5.42 9.03
C ARG A 70 -1.75 5.14 7.78
N VAL A 71 -1.16 5.39 6.61
CA VAL A 71 -1.75 5.05 5.31
C VAL A 71 -1.70 3.53 5.10
N ALA A 72 -2.74 2.99 4.45
CA ALA A 72 -2.84 1.59 4.06
C ALA A 72 -1.84 1.24 2.93
N THR A 73 -1.35 0.01 2.93
CA THR A 73 -0.37 -0.50 1.96
C THR A 73 -1.07 -0.88 0.66
N TRP A 74 -0.66 -0.28 -0.46
CA TRP A 74 -1.12 -0.66 -1.79
C TRP A 74 -0.23 -1.74 -2.42
N GLY A 75 1.07 -1.46 -2.59
CA GLY A 75 2.07 -2.48 -2.95
C GLY A 75 2.06 -2.98 -4.41
N VAL A 76 1.08 -2.58 -5.22
CA VAL A 76 1.07 -2.85 -6.66
C VAL A 76 1.85 -1.74 -7.38
N ASP A 77 2.91 -2.11 -8.09
CA ASP A 77 3.78 -1.19 -8.82
C ASP A 77 3.84 -1.57 -10.31
N LYS A 78 3.35 -0.68 -11.17
CA LYS A 78 3.39 -0.85 -12.62
C LYS A 78 4.82 -0.99 -13.18
N ASN A 79 5.82 -0.49 -12.46
CA ASN A 79 7.22 -0.58 -12.87
C ASN A 79 7.86 -1.92 -12.47
N ASN A 80 7.20 -2.68 -11.58
CA ASN A 80 7.57 -4.04 -11.20
C ASN A 80 6.74 -5.10 -11.94
N ALA A 81 5.72 -4.68 -12.70
CA ALA A 81 5.06 -5.52 -13.68
C ALA A 81 5.93 -5.56 -14.95
N SER A 82 6.42 -6.74 -15.32
CA SER A 82 7.17 -6.95 -16.56
C SER A 82 6.37 -7.92 -17.41
N ILE A 83 5.67 -7.36 -18.39
CA ILE A 83 5.08 -8.13 -19.49
C ILE A 83 6.02 -7.92 -20.66
N THR A 84 7.08 -8.72 -20.71
CA THR A 84 8.10 -8.66 -21.75
C THR A 84 7.99 -9.92 -22.59
N LEU A 85 7.31 -9.80 -23.73
CA LEU A 85 7.13 -10.90 -24.69
C LEU A 85 8.18 -10.87 -25.82
N ASP A 86 9.29 -10.14 -25.60
CA ASP A 86 10.30 -9.78 -26.61
C ASP A 86 11.06 -10.98 -27.22
N ASN A 87 10.91 -12.17 -26.64
CA ASN A 87 11.54 -13.40 -27.10
C ASN A 87 10.53 -14.55 -27.28
N LEU A 88 9.23 -14.25 -27.30
CA LEU A 88 8.22 -15.27 -27.57
C LEU A 88 8.36 -15.80 -29.00
N PHE A 89 8.66 -14.92 -29.94
CA PHE A 89 9.00 -15.26 -31.33
C PHE A 89 10.38 -14.69 -31.65
N SER A 90 11.02 -15.20 -32.70
CA SER A 90 12.34 -14.73 -33.12
C SER A 90 12.48 -14.71 -34.63
N ASP A 91 13.26 -13.77 -35.14
CA ASP A 91 13.69 -13.72 -36.53
C ASP A 91 14.75 -14.79 -36.87
N THR A 92 15.31 -15.47 -35.87
CA THR A 92 16.39 -16.44 -36.07
C THR A 92 16.28 -17.63 -35.11
N TYR A 93 16.27 -18.82 -35.67
CA TYR A 93 16.46 -20.11 -34.99
C TYR A 93 17.61 -20.86 -35.67
N ASP A 94 18.09 -21.96 -35.08
CA ASP A 94 19.24 -22.73 -35.60
C ASP A 94 19.11 -23.09 -37.10
N ASN A 95 17.89 -23.41 -37.55
CA ASN A 95 17.58 -23.86 -38.90
C ASN A 95 16.62 -22.92 -39.67
N VAL A 96 16.22 -21.80 -39.09
CA VAL A 96 15.21 -20.89 -39.66
C VAL A 96 15.69 -19.46 -39.51
N LYS A 97 15.61 -18.68 -40.60
CA LYS A 97 15.96 -17.26 -40.58
C LYS A 97 14.88 -16.46 -41.29
N GLY A 98 14.15 -15.65 -40.53
CA GLY A 98 13.26 -14.62 -41.02
C GLY A 98 14.04 -13.54 -41.78
N VAL A 99 13.38 -12.91 -42.74
CA VAL A 99 14.02 -11.88 -43.58
C VAL A 99 13.96 -10.52 -42.91
N ASP A 100 12.76 -10.12 -42.45
CA ASP A 100 12.48 -8.76 -41.95
C ASP A 100 11.68 -8.73 -40.62
N SER A 101 11.35 -9.89 -40.06
CA SER A 101 10.51 -10.01 -38.87
C SER A 101 10.74 -11.33 -38.15
N ASP A 102 10.21 -11.40 -36.92
CA ASP A 102 10.04 -12.68 -36.23
C ASP A 102 9.23 -13.66 -37.09
N VAL A 103 9.60 -14.93 -37.00
CA VAL A 103 8.98 -16.01 -37.75
C VAL A 103 8.68 -17.18 -36.81
N ILE A 104 7.74 -18.02 -37.23
CA ILE A 104 7.52 -19.35 -36.67
C ILE A 104 7.55 -20.35 -37.82
N ALA A 105 8.09 -21.53 -37.58
CA ALA A 105 8.21 -22.57 -38.60
C ALA A 105 8.25 -23.97 -37.97
N PRO A 106 7.97 -25.04 -38.75
CA PRO A 106 8.13 -26.40 -38.26
C PRO A 106 9.52 -26.64 -37.66
N GLY A 107 9.55 -27.23 -36.45
CA GLY A 107 10.76 -27.53 -35.70
C GLY A 107 11.33 -26.38 -34.88
N THR A 108 10.60 -25.28 -34.75
CA THR A 108 10.98 -24.14 -33.91
C THR A 108 10.14 -24.08 -32.64
N THR A 109 10.68 -23.44 -31.61
CA THR A 109 10.04 -23.24 -30.31
C THR A 109 10.30 -21.84 -29.82
N GLY A 110 9.37 -21.27 -29.07
CA GLY A 110 9.55 -19.97 -28.44
C GLY A 110 8.96 -19.94 -27.04
N SER A 111 9.51 -19.07 -26.19
CA SER A 111 9.03 -18.91 -24.82
C SER A 111 9.33 -17.51 -24.31
N ALA A 112 8.38 -16.92 -23.62
CA ALA A 112 8.55 -15.64 -22.94
C ALA A 112 7.98 -15.71 -21.52
N ASN A 113 8.58 -14.90 -20.65
CA ASN A 113 8.15 -14.78 -19.27
C ASN A 113 7.37 -13.49 -19.06
N PHE A 114 6.34 -13.55 -18.22
CA PHE A 114 5.64 -12.37 -17.76
C PHE A 114 5.35 -12.50 -16.27
N GLU A 115 5.33 -11.37 -15.60
CA GLU A 115 5.12 -11.31 -14.17
C GLU A 115 4.36 -10.05 -13.78
N PHE A 116 3.54 -10.20 -12.74
CA PHE A 116 2.92 -9.08 -12.06
C PHE A 116 3.33 -9.13 -10.60
N LYS A 117 4.40 -8.41 -10.27
CA LYS A 117 4.96 -8.46 -8.93
C LYS A 117 4.22 -7.54 -7.96
N TYR A 118 3.88 -8.09 -6.81
CA TYR A 118 3.50 -7.32 -5.64
C TYR A 118 4.72 -7.07 -4.76
N SER A 119 5.04 -5.79 -4.52
CA SER A 119 6.22 -5.34 -3.75
C SER A 119 5.85 -4.55 -2.50
N GLY A 120 4.60 -4.68 -2.02
CA GLY A 120 4.17 -4.03 -0.79
C GLY A 120 4.90 -4.57 0.45
N LYS A 121 4.88 -3.76 1.51
CA LYS A 121 5.46 -4.13 2.81
C LYS A 121 4.67 -5.25 3.50
N ALA A 122 3.33 -5.21 3.39
CA ALA A 122 2.43 -6.27 3.85
C ALA A 122 2.47 -7.46 2.87
N ASP A 123 1.76 -8.54 3.16
CA ASP A 123 1.68 -9.70 2.25
C ASP A 123 0.63 -9.55 1.15
N ALA A 124 -0.25 -8.56 1.26
CA ALA A 124 -1.31 -8.24 0.31
C ALA A 124 -1.75 -6.76 0.46
N PRO A 125 -2.47 -6.16 -0.50
CA PRO A 125 -3.05 -4.83 -0.34
C PRO A 125 -3.94 -4.73 0.92
N GLU A 126 -3.83 -3.64 1.66
CA GLU A 126 -4.65 -3.35 2.85
C GLU A 126 -5.95 -2.62 2.52
N VAL A 127 -6.26 -2.51 1.23
CA VAL A 127 -7.47 -1.91 0.67
C VAL A 127 -8.13 -2.92 -0.26
N ALA A 128 -9.45 -2.82 -0.43
CA ALA A 128 -10.15 -3.60 -1.44
C ALA A 128 -9.77 -3.09 -2.85
N TYR A 129 -9.78 -3.97 -3.84
CA TYR A 129 -9.39 -3.64 -5.20
C TYR A 129 -10.00 -4.58 -6.24
N THR A 130 -9.97 -4.15 -7.50
CA THR A 130 -10.12 -5.05 -8.65
C THR A 130 -8.75 -5.47 -9.16
N PHE A 131 -8.64 -6.70 -9.64
CA PHE A 131 -7.47 -7.21 -10.32
C PHE A 131 -7.89 -8.04 -11.52
N LYS A 132 -7.51 -7.59 -12.71
CA LYS A 132 -7.92 -8.20 -13.98
C LYS A 132 -6.70 -8.53 -14.82
N VAL A 133 -6.74 -9.72 -15.42
CA VAL A 133 -5.81 -10.18 -16.45
C VAL A 133 -6.64 -10.45 -17.68
N ASP A 134 -6.30 -9.84 -18.80
CA ASP A 134 -6.96 -10.13 -20.07
C ASP A 134 -5.97 -10.18 -21.23
N THR A 135 -6.44 -10.74 -22.33
CA THR A 135 -5.64 -10.93 -23.54
C THR A 135 -6.17 -10.11 -24.71
N GLU A 136 -6.87 -9.01 -24.42
CA GLU A 136 -7.42 -8.13 -25.45
C GLU A 136 -6.30 -7.57 -26.35
N GLY A 137 -6.54 -7.59 -27.67
CA GLY A 137 -5.55 -7.18 -28.67
C GLY A 137 -4.66 -8.33 -29.19
N SER A 138 -4.84 -9.55 -28.69
CA SER A 138 -4.28 -10.78 -29.25
C SER A 138 -4.96 -11.15 -30.57
N THR A 139 -4.20 -11.61 -31.55
CA THR A 139 -4.71 -12.02 -32.87
C THR A 139 -3.96 -13.24 -33.37
N ILE A 140 -4.63 -14.14 -34.09
CA ILE A 140 -4.01 -15.31 -34.71
C ILE A 140 -4.69 -15.59 -36.05
N SER A 141 -3.91 -15.86 -37.09
CA SER A 141 -4.43 -16.35 -38.37
C SER A 141 -5.08 -17.73 -38.20
N ASP A 142 -6.15 -18.00 -38.95
CA ASP A 142 -6.88 -19.27 -38.90
C ASP A 142 -5.98 -20.49 -39.17
N ASP A 143 -5.02 -20.37 -40.08
CA ASP A 143 -4.15 -21.49 -40.42
C ASP A 143 -3.18 -21.85 -39.29
N ILE A 144 -2.64 -20.86 -38.57
CA ILE A 144 -1.82 -21.10 -37.37
C ILE A 144 -2.71 -21.70 -36.26
N LYS A 145 -3.89 -21.11 -36.04
CA LYS A 145 -4.83 -21.53 -35.00
C LYS A 145 -5.29 -22.98 -35.18
N ASN A 146 -5.56 -23.39 -36.43
CA ASN A 146 -6.06 -24.72 -36.74
C ASN A 146 -4.93 -25.74 -36.99
N ASN A 147 -3.67 -25.32 -36.90
CA ASN A 147 -2.52 -26.21 -37.06
C ASN A 147 -2.29 -27.01 -35.77
N THR A 148 -2.53 -28.31 -35.86
CA THR A 148 -2.38 -29.23 -34.72
C THR A 148 -0.93 -29.56 -34.37
N ASN A 149 0.04 -29.18 -35.22
CA ASN A 149 1.46 -29.30 -34.91
C ASN A 149 1.95 -28.18 -33.99
N ILE A 150 1.17 -27.10 -33.84
CA ILE A 150 1.53 -25.98 -32.96
C ILE A 150 0.93 -26.20 -31.57
N VAL A 151 1.81 -26.46 -30.61
CA VAL A 151 1.50 -26.73 -29.22
C VAL A 151 1.69 -25.48 -28.42
N TRP A 152 0.61 -24.98 -27.81
CA TRP A 152 0.61 -23.83 -26.91
C TRP A 152 0.65 -24.30 -25.46
N SER A 153 1.42 -23.63 -24.61
CA SER A 153 1.53 -23.97 -23.18
C SER A 153 1.61 -22.74 -22.30
N LEU A 154 1.12 -22.88 -21.07
CA LEU A 154 1.28 -21.92 -19.98
C LEU A 154 1.89 -22.65 -18.78
N ASP A 155 2.96 -22.10 -18.20
CA ASP A 155 3.68 -22.65 -17.05
C ASP A 155 4.11 -24.12 -17.24
N ASN A 156 4.52 -24.47 -18.47
CA ASN A 156 4.88 -25.83 -18.93
C ASN A 156 3.70 -26.82 -18.99
N GLU A 157 2.47 -26.35 -18.89
CA GLU A 157 1.27 -27.16 -19.09
C GLU A 157 0.66 -26.88 -20.46
N GLU A 158 0.46 -27.92 -21.27
CA GLU A 158 -0.20 -27.80 -22.57
C GLU A 158 -1.62 -27.23 -22.42
N CYS A 159 -1.97 -26.29 -23.29
CA CYS A 159 -3.27 -25.63 -23.33
C CYS A 159 -4.27 -26.47 -24.14
N THR A 160 -4.61 -27.63 -23.60
CA THR A 160 -5.39 -28.67 -24.29
C THR A 160 -6.91 -28.45 -24.15
N ALA A 161 -7.61 -28.45 -25.27
CA ALA A 161 -9.07 -28.40 -25.34
C ALA A 161 -9.70 -29.79 -25.07
N ALA A 162 -11.03 -29.84 -25.00
CA ALA A 162 -11.77 -31.07 -24.68
C ALA A 162 -11.56 -32.21 -25.71
N ASP A 163 -11.11 -31.89 -26.92
CA ASP A 163 -10.79 -32.86 -27.97
C ASP A 163 -9.37 -33.44 -27.88
N GLY A 164 -8.60 -33.05 -26.86
CA GLY A 164 -7.25 -33.54 -26.62
C GLY A 164 -6.16 -32.81 -27.43
N LYS A 165 -6.50 -31.72 -28.13
CA LYS A 165 -5.53 -30.91 -28.89
C LYS A 165 -5.24 -29.59 -28.20
N THR A 166 -4.04 -29.06 -28.40
CA THR A 166 -3.73 -27.71 -27.96
C THR A 166 -4.52 -26.67 -28.73
N SER A 167 -4.94 -25.61 -28.04
CA SER A 167 -5.75 -24.53 -28.62
C SER A 167 -5.25 -23.18 -28.12
N TRP A 168 -5.21 -22.23 -29.05
CA TRP A 168 -4.94 -20.82 -28.76
C TRP A 168 -5.98 -20.23 -27.81
N GLU A 169 -7.25 -20.57 -27.99
CA GLU A 169 -8.34 -20.10 -27.13
C GLU A 169 -8.16 -20.56 -25.69
N VAL A 170 -7.78 -21.83 -25.50
CA VAL A 170 -7.49 -22.39 -24.17
C VAL A 170 -6.29 -21.69 -23.54
N LEU A 171 -5.27 -21.32 -24.32
CA LEU A 171 -4.15 -20.51 -23.82
C LEU A 171 -4.65 -19.15 -23.31
N LEU A 172 -5.44 -18.43 -24.11
CA LEU A 172 -5.98 -17.12 -23.71
C LEU A 172 -6.87 -17.21 -22.46
N GLU A 173 -7.74 -18.23 -22.39
CA GLU A 173 -8.58 -18.50 -21.22
C GLU A 173 -7.76 -18.81 -19.97
N LYS A 174 -6.72 -19.65 -20.10
CA LYS A 174 -5.81 -19.95 -18.98
C LYS A 174 -5.06 -18.70 -18.52
N ILE A 175 -4.57 -17.85 -19.43
CA ILE A 175 -3.92 -16.58 -19.08
C ILE A 175 -4.90 -15.65 -18.36
N ALA A 176 -6.11 -15.46 -18.88
CA ALA A 176 -7.13 -14.63 -18.25
C ALA A 176 -7.47 -15.14 -16.84
N SER A 177 -7.55 -16.47 -16.67
CA SER A 177 -7.85 -17.08 -15.37
C SER A 177 -6.79 -16.85 -14.27
N LEU A 178 -5.61 -16.32 -14.63
CA LEU A 178 -4.58 -15.96 -13.66
C LEU A 178 -5.02 -14.83 -12.72
N ASP A 179 -6.05 -14.07 -13.09
CA ASP A 179 -6.69 -13.12 -12.20
C ASP A 179 -7.49 -13.77 -11.06
N GLY A 180 -7.55 -15.10 -11.00
CA GLY A 180 -8.22 -15.88 -9.97
C GLY A 180 -9.72 -16.11 -10.21
N ASN A 181 -10.29 -15.63 -11.33
CA ASN A 181 -11.70 -15.80 -11.69
C ASN A 181 -12.68 -15.41 -10.57
N LYS A 182 -12.32 -14.41 -9.76
CA LYS A 182 -13.23 -13.91 -8.72
C LYS A 182 -14.40 -13.17 -9.36
N ALA A 183 -15.57 -13.23 -8.73
CA ALA A 183 -16.75 -12.52 -9.22
C ALA A 183 -16.47 -11.00 -9.31
N ASN A 184 -16.59 -10.44 -10.52
CA ASN A 184 -16.29 -9.04 -10.85
C ASN A 184 -14.83 -8.63 -10.58
N ASP A 185 -13.90 -9.59 -10.57
CA ASP A 185 -12.47 -9.34 -10.39
C ASP A 185 -12.12 -8.69 -9.05
N LYS A 186 -13.01 -8.79 -8.04
CA LYS A 186 -12.90 -8.09 -6.76
C LYS A 186 -12.18 -8.90 -5.69
N TYR A 187 -11.27 -8.22 -5.01
CA TYR A 187 -10.47 -8.72 -3.90
C TYR A 187 -10.70 -7.85 -2.66
N ALA A 188 -10.93 -8.51 -1.53
CA ALA A 188 -10.98 -7.84 -0.24
C ALA A 188 -9.58 -7.42 0.22
N ALA A 189 -9.52 -6.48 1.16
CA ALA A 189 -8.26 -6.15 1.83
C ALA A 189 -7.65 -7.41 2.46
N GLY A 190 -6.34 -7.62 2.23
CA GLY A 190 -5.60 -8.78 2.71
C GLY A 190 -5.60 -9.98 1.76
N GLU A 191 -6.23 -9.90 0.59
CA GLU A 191 -6.27 -10.99 -0.39
C GLU A 191 -5.35 -10.74 -1.61
N LEU A 192 -4.84 -11.82 -2.20
CA LEU A 192 -4.15 -11.82 -3.49
C LEU A 192 -4.85 -12.76 -4.49
N PRO A 193 -4.75 -12.51 -5.80
CA PRO A 193 -5.12 -13.47 -6.83
C PRO A 193 -4.30 -14.75 -6.69
N THR A 194 -4.93 -15.91 -6.86
CA THR A 194 -4.24 -17.21 -6.77
C THR A 194 -3.24 -17.42 -7.90
N GLY A 195 -3.50 -16.85 -9.08
CA GLY A 195 -2.63 -16.95 -10.23
C GLY A 195 -1.35 -16.14 -10.07
N PHE A 196 -1.37 -15.02 -9.34
CA PHE A 196 -0.24 -14.11 -9.13
C PHE A 196 0.09 -13.96 -7.64
N ASP A 197 1.13 -14.67 -7.17
CA ASP A 197 1.72 -14.44 -5.85
C ASP A 197 2.95 -13.51 -5.91
N ARG A 198 3.59 -13.25 -4.76
CA ARG A 198 4.72 -12.30 -4.63
C ARG A 198 5.98 -12.69 -5.44
N THR A 199 6.07 -13.92 -5.90
CA THR A 199 7.29 -14.51 -6.50
C THR A 199 7.05 -15.20 -7.83
N LYS A 200 5.79 -15.40 -8.21
CA LYS A 200 5.46 -16.18 -9.38
C LYS A 200 5.76 -15.41 -10.66
N THR A 201 6.59 -16.04 -11.48
CA THR A 201 6.82 -15.68 -12.88
C THR A 201 6.10 -16.72 -13.71
N HIS A 202 5.31 -16.28 -14.68
CA HIS A 202 4.65 -17.15 -15.63
C HIS A 202 5.46 -17.29 -16.91
N THR A 203 5.35 -18.44 -17.55
CA THR A 203 5.97 -18.70 -18.85
C THR A 203 4.91 -19.08 -19.85
N VAL A 204 4.78 -18.30 -20.92
CA VAL A 204 4.05 -18.71 -22.12
C VAL A 204 5.05 -19.30 -23.09
N SER A 205 4.71 -20.45 -23.68
CA SER A 205 5.56 -21.09 -24.67
C SER A 205 4.76 -21.72 -25.79
N TRP A 206 5.45 -21.94 -26.91
CA TRP A 206 4.93 -22.70 -28.02
C TRP A 206 6.02 -23.58 -28.67
N GLU A 207 5.57 -24.66 -29.28
CA GLU A 207 6.40 -25.54 -30.09
C GLU A 207 5.64 -25.86 -31.39
N TRP A 208 6.28 -25.64 -32.54
CA TRP A 208 5.79 -26.20 -33.79
C TRP A 208 6.49 -27.54 -34.02
N LYS A 209 5.80 -28.63 -33.72
CA LYS A 209 6.33 -29.98 -33.84
C LYS A 209 6.70 -30.28 -35.30
N PHE A 210 7.94 -30.72 -35.49
CA PHE A 210 8.41 -31.22 -36.78
C PHE A 210 8.18 -32.74 -36.82
N ASP A 211 7.06 -33.17 -37.39
CA ASP A 211 6.71 -34.58 -37.33
C ASP A 211 7.07 -35.33 -38.61
N LYS A 212 8.00 -36.29 -38.51
CA LYS A 212 8.36 -37.16 -39.64
C LYS A 212 7.65 -38.52 -39.61
N ASN A 213 6.93 -38.88 -38.53
CA ASN A 213 6.62 -40.30 -38.25
C ASN A 213 5.22 -40.60 -37.65
N VAL A 214 4.20 -39.74 -37.80
CA VAL A 214 2.82 -40.05 -37.37
C VAL A 214 1.90 -40.48 -38.51
N THR A 215 0.93 -41.34 -38.18
CA THR A 215 -0.22 -41.65 -39.04
C THR A 215 -1.01 -40.36 -39.31
N GLY A 216 -1.05 -39.90 -40.57
CA GLY A 216 -1.66 -38.62 -40.97
C GLY A 216 -0.65 -37.48 -41.24
N ALA A 217 0.66 -37.75 -41.12
CA ALA A 217 1.71 -36.76 -41.39
C ALA A 217 1.63 -36.12 -42.79
N SER A 218 1.17 -36.84 -43.82
CA SER A 218 1.05 -36.29 -45.18
C SER A 218 0.11 -35.09 -45.28
N ASP A 219 -0.99 -35.10 -44.53
CA ASP A 219 -1.99 -34.01 -44.57
C ASP A 219 -1.51 -32.82 -43.75
N LEU A 220 -0.67 -33.04 -42.74
CA LEU A 220 -0.05 -32.02 -41.91
C LEU A 220 1.14 -31.36 -42.64
N ASP A 221 2.00 -32.15 -43.28
CA ASP A 221 3.09 -31.65 -44.11
C ASP A 221 2.57 -30.78 -45.26
N THR A 222 1.42 -31.15 -45.84
CA THR A 222 0.76 -30.36 -46.88
C THR A 222 0.33 -29.00 -46.32
N LYS A 223 -0.30 -28.95 -45.14
CA LYS A 223 -0.72 -27.69 -44.49
C LYS A 223 0.47 -26.82 -44.11
N ASP A 224 1.50 -27.39 -43.50
CA ASP A 224 2.72 -26.68 -43.11
C ASP A 224 3.42 -26.09 -44.36
N THR A 225 3.45 -26.86 -45.46
CA THR A 225 3.98 -26.43 -46.75
C THR A 225 3.12 -25.32 -47.39
N GLU A 226 1.78 -25.44 -47.35
CA GLU A 226 0.86 -24.42 -47.86
C GLU A 226 1.04 -23.10 -47.12
N MET A 227 1.10 -23.12 -45.79
CA MET A 227 1.38 -21.94 -44.96
C MET A 227 2.70 -21.28 -45.34
N GLY A 228 3.78 -22.07 -45.48
CA GLY A 228 5.11 -21.57 -45.83
C GLY A 228 5.22 -20.97 -47.24
N ASN A 229 4.29 -21.29 -48.15
CA ASN A 229 4.30 -20.82 -49.54
C ASN A 229 3.29 -19.69 -49.82
N LYS A 230 2.56 -19.21 -48.82
CA LYS A 230 1.61 -18.11 -49.01
C LYS A 230 2.30 -16.83 -49.45
N SER A 231 1.67 -16.10 -50.36
CA SER A 231 2.10 -14.75 -50.74
C SER A 231 1.83 -13.71 -49.65
N ILE A 232 0.84 -13.96 -48.80
CA ILE A 232 0.53 -13.18 -47.60
C ILE A 232 0.75 -14.11 -46.41
N LEU A 233 1.78 -13.81 -45.62
CA LEU A 233 2.16 -14.65 -44.49
C LEU A 233 1.12 -14.58 -43.37
N ASP A 234 0.89 -15.72 -42.73
CA ASP A 234 0.09 -15.80 -41.52
C ASP A 234 0.81 -15.17 -40.33
N ASN A 235 0.05 -14.60 -39.40
CA ASN A 235 0.60 -13.89 -38.27
C ASN A 235 -0.07 -14.33 -36.97
N VAL A 236 0.72 -14.30 -35.89
CA VAL A 236 0.25 -14.48 -34.53
C VAL A 236 0.80 -13.35 -33.67
N LYS A 237 -0.05 -12.83 -32.78
CA LYS A 237 0.28 -11.79 -31.82
C LYS A 237 -0.38 -12.15 -30.50
N LEU A 238 0.43 -12.34 -29.47
CA LEU A 238 -0.05 -12.43 -28.09
C LEU A 238 0.03 -11.05 -27.45
N GLN A 239 -1.04 -10.63 -26.79
CA GLN A 239 -1.06 -9.45 -25.93
C GLN A 239 -1.63 -9.86 -24.59
N ILE A 240 -0.98 -9.44 -23.50
CA ILE A 240 -1.41 -9.67 -22.12
C ILE A 240 -1.50 -8.31 -21.46
N ASN A 241 -2.65 -8.01 -20.87
CA ASN A 241 -2.92 -6.78 -20.13
C ASN A 241 -3.22 -7.14 -18.68
N ILE A 242 -2.61 -6.41 -17.74
CA ILE A 242 -2.85 -6.60 -16.31
C ILE A 242 -3.20 -5.26 -15.69
N LYS A 243 -4.30 -5.21 -14.93
CA LYS A 243 -4.82 -3.98 -14.33
C LYS A 243 -5.25 -4.24 -12.89
N ALA A 244 -4.86 -3.34 -11.99
CA ALA A 244 -5.31 -3.33 -10.61
C ALA A 244 -5.81 -1.93 -10.21
N GLU A 245 -7.00 -1.83 -9.63
CA GLU A 245 -7.58 -0.54 -9.20
C GLU A 245 -8.17 -0.66 -7.79
N GLN A 246 -7.83 0.28 -6.91
CA GLN A 246 -8.48 0.39 -5.60
C GLN A 246 -9.99 0.62 -5.78
N ILE A 247 -10.80 -0.01 -4.92
CA ILE A 247 -12.24 0.22 -4.85
C ILE A 247 -12.66 0.65 -3.43
N ASP A 248 -13.79 1.36 -3.36
CA ASP A 248 -14.41 1.84 -2.12
C ASP A 248 -15.21 0.75 -1.39
#